data_AF-A0A162ZD09-F1
#
_entry.id   AF-A0A162ZD09-F1
#
_cell.length_a   1.000
_cell.length_b   1.000
_cell.length_c   1.000
_cell.angle_alpha   90.00
_cell.angle_beta   90.00
_cell.angle_gamma   90.00
#
_symmetry.space_group_name_H-M   'P 1'
#
loop_
_entity.id
_entity.type
_entity.pdbx_description
1 polymer ?
#
loop_
_entity_poly.entity_id
_entity_poly.type
_entity_poly.pdbx_seq_one_letter_code
_entity_poly.pdbx_strand_id
1 'polypeptide(L)'
;MHNIFLGTPKRILDWWIEKKKISKDDLVTMQKTAETMVIPGKYTALTKKIGKGFSYMKADKWKSNAHTFFERFCQKCETTYPIKILTCNMHLHLHLHNVICDFEPVYGYWLFGFERFYSLLKNMKTNRKFGFEETYMRKFIEDVHKEDYVNAVLRCPRQASFRQFTFKLISAPMSTSMPITVPTIRQRTFRLQSFIDYSENPNLVIKGYEPLPPSTFPLLTAALTPMSNIHYLHLLEYYKTAYRNQALVHYEEASLSPYFVDNLINKLKSINILNQTYKGHNESGHHGSLIQVKFYGGTGQYVLAYTGQIQYLFTHSFASLSTNNNNCQFRLMHYDQHVFAFVKWFMSADNHSRSLEHVDICYPTISHDSHQSILPVHRILLQVATAEHTTHQNVKKILVIPLPKKHYA
;
A
#
# COMPACT_ATOMS: atom_id res chain seq x y z
N MET A 1 7.90 -24.08 13.44
CA MET A 1 8.66 -22.86 13.78
C MET A 1 8.17 -22.12 15.03
N HIS A 2 6.86 -21.99 15.31
CA HIS A 2 6.36 -21.41 16.57
C HIS A 2 7.04 -22.04 17.80
N ASN A 3 7.20 -23.36 17.82
CA ASN A 3 7.86 -24.06 18.92
C ASN A 3 9.36 -23.76 19.08
N ILE A 4 10.04 -23.26 18.05
CA ILE A 4 11.47 -22.92 18.11
C ILE A 4 11.68 -21.65 18.95
N PHE A 5 10.87 -20.62 18.70
CA PHE A 5 11.02 -19.31 19.35
C PHE A 5 10.17 -19.16 20.63
N LEU A 6 9.09 -19.92 20.77
CA LEU A 6 8.18 -19.84 21.91
C LEU A 6 8.12 -21.12 22.73
N GLY A 7 8.12 -22.28 22.06
CA GLY A 7 7.96 -23.57 22.72
C GLY A 7 9.16 -23.96 23.57
N THR A 8 10.37 -23.91 23.00
CA THR A 8 11.62 -24.25 23.69
C THR A 8 11.88 -23.33 24.89
N PRO A 9 11.83 -21.98 24.77
CA PRO A 9 12.02 -21.10 25.92
C PRO A 9 10.98 -21.31 27.00
N LYS A 10 9.70 -21.50 26.64
CA LYS A 10 8.63 -21.77 27.60
C LYS A 10 8.89 -23.04 28.39
N ARG A 11 9.26 -24.15 27.72
CA ARG A 11 9.59 -25.43 28.38
C ARG A 11 10.75 -25.30 29.37
N ILE A 12 11.79 -24.54 29.00
CA ILE A 12 12.93 -24.29 29.89
C ILE A 12 12.50 -23.46 31.10
N LEU A 13 11.69 -22.42 30.88
CA LEU A 13 11.15 -21.57 31.95
C LEU A 13 10.26 -22.36 32.91
N ASP A 14 9.35 -23.19 32.38
CA ASP A 14 8.46 -24.06 33.15
C ASP A 14 9.30 -25.01 34.03
N TRP A 15 10.40 -25.56 33.51
CA TRP A 15 11.30 -26.40 34.29
C TRP A 15 12.09 -25.62 35.34
N TRP A 16 12.53 -24.40 35.05
CA TRP A 16 13.18 -23.55 36.06
C TRP A 16 12.24 -23.21 37.23
N ILE A 17 10.96 -23.00 36.94
CA ILE A 17 9.92 -22.81 37.96
C ILE A 17 9.71 -24.11 38.75
N GLU A 18 9.57 -25.26 38.07
CA GLU A 18 9.42 -26.59 38.71
C GLU A 18 10.60 -26.88 39.67
N LYS A 19 11.82 -26.52 39.27
CA LYS A 19 13.03 -26.70 40.08
C LYS A 19 13.30 -25.58 41.08
N LYS A 20 12.37 -24.64 41.23
CA LYS A 20 12.49 -23.48 42.14
C LYS A 20 13.78 -22.67 41.92
N LYS A 21 14.30 -22.68 40.68
CA LYS A 21 15.44 -21.85 40.27
C LYS A 21 15.03 -20.40 40.02
N ILE A 22 13.74 -20.20 39.70
CA ILE A 22 13.13 -18.89 39.45
C ILE A 22 11.74 -18.92 40.09
N SER A 23 11.40 -17.90 40.86
CA SER A 23 10.09 -17.69 41.48
C SER A 23 9.20 -16.79 40.63
N LYS A 24 7.92 -16.66 41.01
CA LYS A 24 7.00 -15.71 40.34
C LYS A 24 7.45 -14.25 40.53
N ASP A 25 8.04 -13.92 41.67
CA ASP A 25 8.53 -12.57 41.96
C ASP A 25 9.77 -12.23 41.13
N ASP A 26 10.61 -13.23 40.86
CA ASP A 26 11.74 -13.09 39.94
C ASP A 26 11.25 -12.78 38.52
N LEU A 27 10.17 -13.43 38.05
CA LEU A 27 9.58 -13.13 36.75
C LEU A 27 9.03 -11.71 36.66
N VAL A 28 8.39 -11.22 37.73
CA VAL A 28 7.92 -9.83 37.81
C VAL A 28 9.10 -8.84 37.78
N THR A 29 10.19 -9.18 38.46
CA THR A 29 11.41 -8.37 38.49
C THR A 29 12.11 -8.36 37.12
N MET A 30 12.18 -9.50 36.46
CA MET A 30 12.69 -9.63 35.08
C MET A 30 11.85 -8.80 34.11
N GLN A 31 10.52 -8.82 34.23
CA GLN A 31 9.62 -8.01 33.40
C GLN A 31 9.85 -6.51 33.60
N LYS A 32 9.93 -6.04 34.85
CA LYS A 32 10.24 -4.62 35.16
C LYS A 32 11.61 -4.19 34.62
N THR A 33 12.60 -5.08 34.71
CA THR A 33 13.94 -4.83 34.18
C THR A 33 13.95 -4.76 32.66
N ALA A 34 13.21 -5.66 31.99
CA ALA A 34 13.07 -5.65 30.54
C ALA A 34 12.36 -4.39 30.02
N GLU A 35 11.38 -3.87 30.78
CA GLU A 35 10.65 -2.63 30.46
C GLU A 35 11.53 -1.36 30.57
N THR A 36 12.56 -1.38 31.43
CA THR A 36 13.48 -0.25 31.64
C THR A 36 14.78 -0.36 30.84
N MET A 37 15.01 -1.49 30.17
CA MET A 37 16.25 -1.75 29.43
C MET A 37 16.32 -0.89 28.16
N VAL A 38 17.28 0.05 28.12
CA VAL A 38 17.59 0.85 26.93
C VAL A 38 18.34 -0.03 25.94
N ILE A 39 17.65 -0.47 24.90
CA ILE A 39 18.25 -1.33 23.89
C ILE A 39 18.93 -0.44 22.82
N PRO A 40 20.19 -0.71 22.40
CA PRO A 40 20.84 0.02 21.32
C PRO A 40 19.98 0.01 20.05
N GLY A 41 19.91 1.14 19.32
CA GLY A 41 18.95 1.37 18.22
C GLY A 41 18.95 0.38 17.04
N LYS A 42 19.80 -0.65 17.07
CA LYS A 42 19.81 -1.79 16.13
C LYS A 42 18.96 -2.98 16.61
N TYR A 43 18.36 -2.89 17.79
CA TYR A 43 17.54 -3.95 18.40
C TYR A 43 16.26 -3.32 18.96
N THR A 44 15.14 -4.02 18.86
CA THR A 44 13.82 -3.49 19.23
C THR A 44 13.43 -3.95 20.63
N ALA A 45 13.02 -3.02 21.50
CA ALA A 45 12.49 -3.33 22.82
C ALA A 45 11.22 -4.20 22.71
N LEU A 46 11.19 -5.30 23.48
CA LEU A 46 10.07 -6.25 23.60
C LEU A 46 8.91 -5.59 24.37
N THR A 47 8.28 -4.59 23.77
CA THR A 47 7.27 -3.74 24.42
C THR A 47 5.84 -4.23 24.24
N LYS A 48 5.60 -5.38 23.58
CA LYS A 48 4.29 -6.07 23.51
C LYS A 48 4.40 -7.47 22.90
N LYS A 49 3.43 -8.33 23.28
CA LYS A 49 3.21 -9.75 22.90
C LYS A 49 4.03 -10.26 21.70
N ILE A 50 4.62 -11.44 21.89
CA ILE A 50 5.33 -12.28 20.91
C ILE A 50 4.37 -12.77 19.79
N GLY A 51 3.80 -11.82 19.05
CA GLY A 51 2.82 -12.02 17.98
C GLY A 51 2.91 -10.94 16.89
N LYS A 52 3.88 -10.02 16.98
CA LYS A 52 4.29 -9.17 15.87
C LYS A 52 5.72 -9.56 15.49
N GLY A 53 5.84 -10.22 14.34
CA GLY A 53 7.06 -10.87 13.88
C GLY A 53 8.28 -9.96 13.74
N PHE A 54 9.43 -10.62 13.65
CA PHE A 54 10.76 -10.03 13.49
C PHE A 54 10.95 -9.41 12.08
N SER A 55 10.30 -8.28 11.80
CA SER A 55 10.30 -7.66 10.46
C SER A 55 11.56 -6.86 10.10
N TYR A 56 12.58 -6.80 10.96
CA TYR A 56 13.72 -5.87 10.82
C TYR A 56 15.09 -6.53 10.62
N MET A 57 15.16 -7.87 10.49
CA MET A 57 16.43 -8.56 10.26
C MET A 57 16.55 -9.05 8.81
N LYS A 58 17.51 -8.50 8.05
CA LYS A 58 17.87 -8.99 6.70
C LYS A 58 18.56 -10.36 6.79
N ALA A 59 18.24 -11.25 5.85
CA ALA A 59 18.70 -12.65 5.81
C ALA A 59 20.23 -12.81 5.82
N ASP A 60 20.98 -11.87 5.26
CA ASP A 60 22.45 -12.00 5.13
C ASP A 60 23.21 -11.89 6.46
N LYS A 61 22.60 -11.30 7.49
CA LYS A 61 23.19 -11.21 8.84
C LYS A 61 22.99 -12.46 9.69
N TRP A 62 22.12 -13.37 9.25
CA TRP A 62 21.86 -14.67 9.91
C TRP A 62 22.85 -15.77 9.46
N LYS A 63 23.51 -15.60 8.32
CA LYS A 63 24.13 -16.69 7.53
C LYS A 63 25.30 -17.45 8.14
N SER A 64 25.94 -16.99 9.22
CA SER A 64 27.02 -17.79 9.86
C SER A 64 26.89 -17.91 11.37
N ASN A 65 26.71 -16.78 12.08
CA ASN A 65 26.81 -16.78 13.53
C ASN A 65 25.60 -17.43 14.22
N ALA A 66 24.39 -17.28 13.67
CA ALA A 66 23.17 -17.78 14.30
C ALA A 66 23.16 -19.31 14.39
N HIS A 67 23.62 -20.00 13.33
CA HIS A 67 23.71 -21.45 13.32
C HIS A 67 24.65 -21.96 14.43
N THR A 68 25.87 -21.40 14.52
CA THR A 68 26.84 -21.76 15.57
C THR A 68 26.31 -21.46 16.98
N PHE A 69 25.55 -20.37 17.18
CA PHE A 69 24.93 -20.08 18.47
C PHE A 69 23.84 -21.08 18.83
N PHE A 70 23.01 -21.48 17.87
CA PHE A 70 21.97 -22.49 18.07
C PHE A 70 22.57 -23.88 18.35
N GLU A 71 23.63 -24.24 17.63
CA GLU A 71 24.35 -25.49 17.86
C GLU A 71 24.94 -25.54 19.28
N ARG A 72 25.67 -24.48 19.68
CA ARG A 72 26.21 -24.37 21.05
C ARG A 72 25.11 -24.40 22.11
N PHE A 73 23.98 -23.75 21.84
CA PHE A 73 22.81 -23.80 22.72
C PHE A 73 22.31 -25.24 22.87
N CYS A 74 22.14 -25.99 21.77
CA CYS A 74 21.71 -27.38 21.81
C CYS A 74 22.68 -28.28 22.59
N GLN A 75 24.00 -28.16 22.34
CA GLN A 75 25.04 -28.90 23.07
C GLN A 75 25.03 -28.57 24.57
N LYS A 76 24.82 -27.31 24.92
CA LYS A 76 24.71 -26.89 26.32
C LYS A 76 23.42 -27.41 26.95
N CYS A 77 22.32 -27.44 26.20
CA CYS A 77 21.06 -28.00 26.67
C CYS A 77 21.19 -29.51 26.94
N GLU A 78 21.84 -30.24 26.06
CA GLU A 78 22.11 -31.69 26.21
C GLU A 78 22.91 -32.00 27.48
N THR A 79 23.92 -31.18 27.78
CA THR A 79 24.76 -31.37 28.98
C THR A 79 24.13 -30.84 30.27
N THR A 80 23.23 -29.87 30.19
CA THR A 80 22.68 -29.16 31.38
C THR A 80 21.31 -29.68 31.82
N TYR A 81 20.51 -30.24 30.91
CA TYR A 81 19.13 -30.63 31.16
C TYR A 81 18.91 -32.13 30.90
N PRO A 82 18.01 -32.79 31.67
CA PRO A 82 17.65 -34.17 31.39
C PRO A 82 16.95 -34.32 30.03
N ILE A 83 17.11 -35.49 29.41
CA ILE A 83 16.59 -35.84 28.06
C ILE A 83 15.12 -35.45 27.89
N LYS A 84 14.29 -35.57 28.93
CA LYS A 84 12.86 -35.22 28.91
C LYS A 84 12.54 -33.77 28.54
N ILE A 85 13.51 -32.85 28.65
CA ILE A 85 13.37 -31.43 28.31
C ILE A 85 13.80 -31.18 26.87
N LEU A 86 14.67 -32.03 26.34
CA LEU A 86 15.09 -31.97 24.95
C LEU A 86 13.91 -32.37 24.06
N THR A 87 13.69 -31.59 23.01
CA THR A 87 12.54 -31.79 22.12
C THR A 87 13.03 -31.92 20.69
N CYS A 88 12.26 -32.58 19.82
CA CYS A 88 12.56 -32.60 18.38
C CYS A 88 12.71 -31.17 17.81
N ASN A 89 11.99 -30.19 18.36
CA ASN A 89 12.12 -28.78 17.95
C ASN A 89 13.51 -28.19 18.24
N MET A 90 14.26 -28.75 19.20
CA MET A 90 15.63 -28.34 19.42
C MET A 90 16.55 -28.79 18.29
N HIS A 91 16.32 -30.00 17.75
CA HIS A 91 17.03 -30.47 16.56
C HIS A 91 16.75 -29.58 15.33
N LEU A 92 15.52 -29.05 15.21
CA LEU A 92 15.19 -28.08 14.15
C LEU A 92 15.99 -26.77 14.24
N HIS A 93 16.59 -26.41 15.38
CA HIS A 93 17.48 -25.24 15.45
C HIS A 93 18.70 -25.41 14.52
N LEU A 94 19.18 -26.64 14.32
CA LEU A 94 20.34 -26.94 13.47
C LEU A 94 20.01 -26.78 11.97
N HIS A 95 18.77 -27.09 11.58
CA HIS A 95 18.32 -27.02 10.18
C HIS A 95 17.80 -25.64 9.79
N LEU A 96 17.68 -24.71 10.74
CA LEU A 96 17.09 -23.40 10.50
C LEU A 96 17.80 -22.59 9.41
N HIS A 97 19.12 -22.72 9.32
CA HIS A 97 19.92 -22.08 8.26
C HIS A 97 19.49 -22.57 6.87
N ASN A 98 19.44 -23.89 6.69
CA ASN A 98 19.10 -24.50 5.40
C ASN A 98 17.66 -24.18 5.03
N VAL A 99 16.73 -24.24 5.99
CA VAL A 99 15.32 -23.89 5.76
C VAL A 99 15.15 -22.43 5.31
N ILE A 100 15.90 -21.47 5.86
CA ILE A 100 15.84 -20.07 5.41
C ILE A 100 16.45 -19.90 4.01
N CYS A 101 17.49 -20.67 3.68
CA CYS A 101 18.09 -20.63 2.35
C CYS A 101 17.16 -21.21 1.28
N ASP A 102 16.45 -22.28 1.61
CA ASP A 102 15.57 -23.01 0.68
C ASP A 102 14.20 -22.34 0.50
N PHE A 103 13.65 -21.73 1.55
CA PHE A 103 12.25 -21.25 1.59
C PHE A 103 12.09 -19.74 1.83
N GLU A 104 13.15 -18.96 1.61
CA GLU A 104 13.18 -17.50 1.81
C GLU A 104 13.06 -17.10 3.32
N PRO A 105 12.81 -15.82 3.68
CA PRO A 105 12.72 -15.42 5.09
C PRO A 105 11.62 -16.13 5.89
N VAL A 106 11.88 -16.33 7.19
CA VAL A 106 11.02 -17.07 8.13
C VAL A 106 9.53 -16.72 8.06
N TYR A 107 9.19 -15.47 7.73
CA TYR A 107 7.80 -15.01 7.64
C TYR A 107 7.03 -15.54 6.42
N GLY A 108 7.70 -16.01 5.36
CA GLY A 108 7.05 -16.54 4.15
C GLY A 108 6.41 -17.90 4.36
N TYR A 109 7.07 -18.78 5.12
CA TYR A 109 6.59 -20.14 5.43
C TYR A 109 6.10 -20.30 6.88
N TRP A 110 6.03 -19.21 7.65
CA TRP A 110 5.45 -19.27 8.98
C TRP A 110 3.94 -19.55 8.89
N LEU A 111 3.51 -20.69 9.44
CA LEU A 111 2.10 -21.07 9.60
C LEU A 111 1.25 -20.07 10.41
N PHE A 112 1.79 -18.94 10.86
CA PHE A 112 1.06 -17.89 11.55
C PHE A 112 -0.17 -17.40 10.75
N GLY A 113 -0.04 -17.33 9.42
CA GLY A 113 -1.19 -17.05 8.55
C GLY A 113 -2.30 -18.09 8.75
N PHE A 114 -1.98 -19.37 8.64
CA PHE A 114 -2.91 -20.47 8.87
C PHE A 114 -3.48 -20.50 10.29
N GLU A 115 -2.70 -20.23 11.32
CA GLU A 115 -3.17 -20.17 12.72
C GLU A 115 -4.18 -19.03 12.94
N ARG A 116 -3.94 -17.87 12.29
CA ARG A 116 -4.89 -16.75 12.30
C ARG A 116 -6.16 -17.09 11.54
N PHE A 117 -6.05 -17.72 10.37
CA PHE A 117 -7.21 -18.22 9.64
C PHE A 117 -7.98 -19.25 10.47
N TYR A 118 -7.29 -20.18 11.12
CA TYR A 118 -7.91 -21.20 11.96
C TYR A 118 -8.67 -20.60 13.15
N SER A 119 -8.15 -19.51 13.73
CA SER A 119 -8.85 -18.76 14.78
C SER A 119 -10.11 -18.07 14.25
N LEU A 120 -10.09 -17.54 13.03
CA LEU A 120 -11.28 -16.98 12.38
C LEU A 120 -12.32 -18.07 12.09
N LEU A 121 -11.89 -19.22 11.56
CA LEU A 121 -12.76 -20.37 11.27
C LEU A 121 -13.43 -20.88 12.55
N LYS A 122 -12.68 -20.98 13.67
CA LYS A 122 -13.23 -21.37 14.98
C LYS A 122 -14.38 -20.50 15.48
N ASN A 123 -14.37 -19.21 15.12
CA ASN A 123 -15.42 -18.27 15.54
C ASN A 123 -16.68 -18.37 14.66
N MET A 124 -16.61 -19.10 13.55
CA MET A 124 -17.77 -19.32 12.71
C MET A 124 -18.68 -20.38 13.35
N LYS A 125 -19.82 -19.93 13.88
CA LYS A 125 -20.88 -20.85 14.29
C LYS A 125 -21.35 -21.66 13.07
N THR A 126 -21.17 -22.97 13.11
CA THR A 126 -21.70 -23.93 12.15
C THR A 126 -22.80 -24.74 12.81
N ASN A 127 -23.88 -25.06 12.08
CA ASN A 127 -24.97 -25.92 12.58
C ASN A 127 -24.61 -27.42 12.63
N ARG A 128 -23.33 -27.78 12.38
CA ARG A 128 -22.75 -29.14 12.43
C ARG A 128 -23.49 -30.18 11.57
N LYS A 129 -24.22 -29.74 10.54
CA LYS A 129 -24.76 -30.62 9.50
C LYS A 129 -23.76 -30.70 8.32
N PHE A 130 -23.90 -31.70 7.46
CA PHE A 130 -23.12 -31.84 6.23
C PHE A 130 -23.12 -30.51 5.43
N GLY A 131 -21.97 -30.14 4.84
CA GLY A 131 -21.81 -28.87 4.11
C GLY A 131 -21.05 -27.77 4.88
N PHE A 132 -20.08 -28.13 5.72
CA PHE A 132 -19.27 -27.12 6.43
C PHE A 132 -18.40 -26.32 5.44
N GLU A 133 -17.90 -26.95 4.37
CA GLU A 133 -17.16 -26.30 3.29
C GLU A 133 -17.99 -25.20 2.63
N GLU A 134 -19.27 -25.49 2.35
CA GLU A 134 -20.20 -24.51 1.79
C GLU A 134 -20.45 -23.35 2.77
N THR A 135 -20.58 -23.66 4.06
CA THR A 135 -20.77 -22.64 5.11
C THR A 135 -19.56 -21.72 5.22
N TYR A 136 -18.34 -22.27 5.16
CA TYR A 136 -17.10 -21.50 5.19
C TYR A 136 -16.93 -20.68 3.92
N MET A 137 -17.18 -21.28 2.75
CA MET A 137 -17.06 -20.60 1.47
C MET A 137 -18.07 -19.45 1.35
N ARG A 138 -19.31 -19.67 1.79
CA ARG A 138 -20.35 -18.63 1.85
C ARG A 138 -19.93 -17.49 2.75
N LYS A 139 -19.46 -17.76 3.98
CA LYS A 139 -18.97 -16.70 4.88
C LYS A 139 -17.77 -15.96 4.32
N PHE A 140 -16.85 -16.65 3.65
CA PHE A 140 -15.70 -16.02 3.01
C PHE A 140 -16.14 -15.07 1.91
N ILE A 141 -17.02 -15.52 1.00
CA ILE A 141 -17.59 -14.70 -0.08
C ILE A 141 -18.37 -13.52 0.50
N GLU A 142 -19.19 -13.74 1.54
CA GLU A 142 -19.93 -12.70 2.24
C GLU A 142 -19.02 -11.65 2.86
N ASP A 143 -17.89 -12.03 3.47
CA ASP A 143 -16.94 -11.10 4.11
C ASP A 143 -16.11 -10.34 3.06
N VAL A 144 -15.69 -11.00 1.98
CA VAL A 144 -14.97 -10.39 0.85
C VAL A 144 -15.84 -9.37 0.13
N HIS A 145 -17.11 -9.69 -0.12
CA HIS A 145 -18.06 -8.83 -0.84
C HIS A 145 -18.97 -8.02 0.09
N LYS A 146 -18.70 -8.01 1.40
CA LYS A 146 -19.53 -7.32 2.38
C LYS A 146 -19.65 -5.83 2.08
N GLU A 147 -18.52 -5.23 1.70
CA GLU A 147 -18.44 -3.82 1.32
C GLU A 147 -19.21 -3.54 0.02
N ASP A 148 -19.06 -4.40 -1.00
CA ASP A 148 -19.79 -4.31 -2.25
C ASP A 148 -21.31 -4.41 -2.03
N TYR A 149 -21.74 -5.35 -1.19
CA TYR A 149 -23.14 -5.58 -0.85
C TYR A 149 -23.72 -4.36 -0.11
N VAL A 150 -23.00 -3.83 0.89
CA VAL A 150 -23.43 -2.63 1.60
C VAL A 150 -23.49 -1.43 0.65
N ASN A 151 -22.49 -1.25 -0.22
CA ASN A 151 -22.47 -0.17 -1.20
C ASN A 151 -23.62 -0.29 -2.22
N ALA A 152 -23.99 -1.51 -2.63
CA ALA A 152 -25.15 -1.76 -3.50
C ALA A 152 -26.47 -1.40 -2.79
N VAL A 153 -26.62 -1.79 -1.52
CA VAL A 153 -27.78 -1.44 -0.67
C VAL A 153 -27.90 0.08 -0.47
N LEU A 154 -26.78 0.76 -0.22
CA LEU A 154 -26.72 2.22 -0.01
C LEU A 154 -27.08 3.04 -1.27
N ARG A 155 -26.99 2.44 -2.45
CA ARG A 155 -27.38 3.04 -3.74
C ARG A 155 -28.88 2.94 -4.03
N CYS A 156 -29.63 2.13 -3.29
CA CYS A 156 -31.08 2.01 -3.46
C CYS A 156 -31.81 3.16 -2.74
N PRO A 157 -32.51 4.07 -3.46
CA PRO A 157 -33.17 5.24 -2.85
C PRO A 157 -34.25 4.87 -1.82
N ARG A 158 -34.83 3.67 -1.94
CA ARG A 158 -35.89 3.16 -1.05
C ARG A 158 -35.40 2.66 0.31
N GLN A 159 -34.09 2.54 0.53
CA GLN A 159 -33.50 1.96 1.74
C GLN A 159 -32.72 2.97 2.60
N ALA A 160 -32.95 4.28 2.40
CA ALA A 160 -32.30 5.36 3.14
C ALA A 160 -32.41 5.22 4.68
N SER A 161 -33.49 4.61 5.17
CA SER A 161 -33.74 4.30 6.58
C SER A 161 -32.78 3.27 7.19
N PHE A 162 -32.12 2.43 6.38
CA PHE A 162 -31.15 1.42 6.85
C PHE A 162 -29.69 1.90 6.82
N ARG A 163 -29.43 3.15 6.40
CA ARG A 163 -28.08 3.73 6.37
C ARG A 163 -27.39 3.66 7.74
N GLN A 164 -28.10 3.97 8.81
CA GLN A 164 -27.53 3.99 10.16
C GLN A 164 -27.16 2.59 10.69
N PHE A 165 -27.87 1.54 10.23
CA PHE A 165 -27.56 0.14 10.56
C PHE A 165 -26.41 -0.42 9.72
N THR A 166 -26.34 -0.06 8.44
CA THR A 166 -25.28 -0.50 7.52
C THR A 166 -23.91 0.11 7.86
N PHE A 167 -23.86 1.37 8.31
CA PHE A 167 -22.62 1.97 8.82
C PHE A 167 -22.07 1.28 10.09
N LYS A 168 -22.94 0.76 10.97
CA LYS A 168 -22.53 -0.03 12.15
C LYS A 168 -21.91 -1.38 11.79
N LEU A 169 -22.25 -1.96 10.63
CA LEU A 169 -21.68 -3.23 10.16
C LEU A 169 -20.26 -3.09 9.59
N ILE A 170 -19.84 -1.86 9.26
CA ILE A 170 -18.54 -1.51 8.67
C ILE A 170 -17.56 -0.97 9.73
N SER A 171 -18.04 -0.51 10.89
CA SER A 171 -17.19 0.20 11.86
C SER A 171 -16.28 -0.74 12.68
N ALA A 172 -15.05 -0.92 12.19
CA ALA A 172 -13.89 -0.74 13.07
C ALA A 172 -13.83 0.74 13.49
N PRO A 173 -13.29 1.09 14.68
CA PRO A 173 -13.45 2.43 15.23
C PRO A 173 -12.65 3.45 14.39
N MET A 174 -13.33 4.19 13.53
CA MET A 174 -12.82 5.46 13.02
C MET A 174 -13.36 6.59 13.88
N SER A 175 -12.42 7.32 14.47
CA SER A 175 -12.64 8.55 15.21
C SER A 175 -13.33 9.61 14.35
N THR A 176 -14.37 10.20 14.95
CA THR A 176 -14.91 11.55 14.78
C THR A 176 -15.17 12.10 13.37
N SER A 177 -16.45 12.39 13.16
CA SER A 177 -17.11 13.01 12.01
C SER A 177 -16.55 14.38 11.61
N MET A 178 -16.43 14.60 10.31
CA MET A 178 -16.51 15.92 9.68
C MET A 178 -17.47 15.85 8.48
N PRO A 179 -18.09 16.95 8.03
CA PRO A 179 -19.07 16.94 6.95
C PRO A 179 -18.35 16.62 5.63
N ILE A 180 -18.67 15.48 5.03
CA ILE A 180 -18.08 15.01 3.77
C ILE A 180 -19.09 15.29 2.65
N THR A 181 -18.69 16.09 1.67
CA THR A 181 -19.42 16.20 0.40
C THR A 181 -18.96 15.06 -0.51
N VAL A 182 -19.86 14.15 -0.88
CA VAL A 182 -19.55 13.04 -1.80
C VAL A 182 -19.79 13.53 -3.23
N PRO A 183 -18.78 13.63 -4.09
CA PRO A 183 -19.00 14.00 -5.47
C PRO A 183 -19.68 12.86 -6.25
N THR A 184 -20.73 13.19 -7.00
CA THR A 184 -21.53 12.24 -7.78
C THR A 184 -20.80 11.86 -9.08
N ILE A 185 -19.81 10.98 -8.99
CA ILE A 185 -19.11 10.47 -10.18
C ILE A 185 -20.07 9.56 -10.97
N ARG A 186 -20.37 9.90 -12.23
CA ARG A 186 -21.06 8.98 -13.16
C ARG A 186 -20.17 7.76 -13.40
N GLN A 187 -20.49 6.64 -12.77
CA GLN A 187 -19.75 5.40 -12.95
C GLN A 187 -20.08 4.80 -14.32
N ARG A 188 -19.20 5.03 -15.29
CA ARG A 188 -19.09 4.19 -16.50
C ARG A 188 -18.62 2.79 -16.09
N THR A 189 -18.96 1.75 -16.86
CA THR A 189 -18.61 0.36 -16.53
C THR A 189 -17.10 0.18 -16.39
N PHE A 190 -16.66 -0.23 -15.20
CA PHE A 190 -15.25 -0.55 -14.95
C PHE A 190 -14.86 -1.87 -15.60
N ARG A 191 -13.70 -1.91 -16.29
CA ARG A 191 -13.09 -3.12 -16.85
C ARG A 191 -11.64 -3.21 -16.36
N LEU A 192 -11.30 -4.30 -15.67
CA LEU A 192 -9.98 -4.49 -15.07
C LEU A 192 -8.85 -4.48 -16.11
N GLN A 193 -9.03 -5.18 -17.24
CA GLN A 193 -7.99 -5.25 -18.28
C GLN A 193 -7.67 -3.86 -18.82
N SER A 194 -8.69 -3.08 -19.17
CA SER A 194 -8.50 -1.71 -19.65
C SER A 194 -7.75 -0.84 -18.62
N PHE A 195 -8.03 -1.03 -17.32
CA PHE A 195 -7.32 -0.32 -16.26
C PHE A 195 -5.84 -0.73 -16.15
N ILE A 196 -5.52 -2.02 -16.32
CA ILE A 196 -4.14 -2.50 -16.35
C ILE A 196 -3.40 -1.90 -17.55
N ASP A 197 -4.03 -1.92 -18.73
CA ASP A 197 -3.46 -1.39 -19.97
C ASP A 197 -3.13 0.10 -19.85
N TYR A 198 -3.95 0.90 -19.14
CA TYR A 198 -3.67 2.33 -18.90
C TYR A 198 -2.35 2.56 -18.17
N SER A 199 -1.97 1.68 -17.24
CA SER A 199 -0.72 1.78 -16.50
C SER A 199 0.48 1.24 -17.28
N GLU A 200 0.27 0.24 -18.16
CA GLU A 200 1.35 -0.44 -18.86
C GLU A 200 1.70 0.17 -20.22
N ASN A 201 0.71 0.73 -20.93
CA ASN A 201 0.88 1.23 -22.28
C ASN A 201 0.86 2.77 -22.32
N PRO A 202 2.02 3.43 -22.47
CA PRO A 202 2.09 4.90 -22.51
C PRO A 202 1.40 5.49 -23.76
N ASN A 203 1.13 4.71 -24.81
CA ASN A 203 0.46 5.19 -26.02
C ASN A 203 -1.02 5.48 -25.85
N LEU A 204 -1.66 4.86 -24.85
CA LEU A 204 -3.09 5.06 -24.62
C LEU A 204 -3.32 6.49 -24.14
N VAL A 205 -4.08 7.29 -24.88
CA VAL A 205 -4.43 8.64 -24.45
C VAL A 205 -5.49 8.53 -23.36
N ILE A 206 -5.07 8.75 -22.13
CA ILE A 206 -5.96 8.83 -20.97
C ILE A 206 -5.99 10.26 -20.43
N LYS A 207 -7.15 10.65 -19.91
CA LYS A 207 -7.44 12.03 -19.54
C LYS A 207 -7.66 12.20 -18.04
N GLY A 208 -7.88 11.12 -17.29
CA GLY A 208 -8.07 11.11 -15.85
C GLY A 208 -9.53 11.00 -15.39
N TYR A 209 -10.49 10.91 -16.31
CA TYR A 209 -11.91 10.66 -16.01
C TYR A 209 -12.34 9.21 -16.34
N GLU A 210 -11.41 8.35 -16.76
CA GLU A 210 -11.67 6.94 -17.04
C GLU A 210 -12.23 6.22 -15.80
N PRO A 211 -13.00 5.12 -15.97
CA PRO A 211 -13.58 4.38 -14.86
C PRO A 211 -12.50 3.89 -13.88
N LEU A 212 -12.66 4.21 -12.60
CA LEU A 212 -11.84 3.67 -11.51
C LEU A 212 -12.47 2.40 -10.91
N PRO A 213 -11.66 1.52 -10.28
CA PRO A 213 -12.19 0.35 -9.57
C PRO A 213 -13.27 0.74 -8.54
N PRO A 214 -14.33 -0.07 -8.36
CA PRO A 214 -15.40 0.23 -7.39
C PRO A 214 -14.89 0.47 -5.96
N SER A 215 -13.84 -0.25 -5.54
CA SER A 215 -13.18 -0.09 -4.24
C SER A 215 -12.49 1.26 -4.02
N THR A 216 -12.40 2.08 -5.06
CA THR A 216 -11.88 3.45 -4.98
C THR A 216 -12.88 4.42 -4.36
N PHE A 217 -14.16 4.03 -4.30
CA PHE A 217 -15.25 4.90 -3.89
C PHE A 217 -15.76 4.59 -2.49
N PRO A 218 -16.23 5.62 -1.75
CA PRO A 218 -16.33 7.03 -2.15
C PRO A 218 -14.99 7.76 -2.08
N LEU A 219 -14.76 8.69 -3.01
CA LEU A 219 -13.61 9.60 -2.93
C LEU A 219 -13.86 10.63 -1.83
N LEU A 220 -13.04 10.59 -0.78
CA LEU A 220 -13.11 11.53 0.34
C LEU A 220 -12.39 12.84 -0.03
N THR A 221 -13.15 13.80 -0.52
CA THR A 221 -12.66 15.14 -0.90
C THR A 221 -12.82 16.15 0.23
N ALA A 222 -11.84 17.06 0.37
CA ALA A 222 -11.99 18.29 1.13
C ALA A 222 -12.79 19.34 0.33
N ALA A 223 -13.05 20.49 0.98
CA ALA A 223 -13.62 21.67 0.32
C ALA A 223 -12.78 22.09 -0.90
N LEU A 224 -13.41 22.78 -1.85
CA LEU A 224 -12.73 23.37 -3.00
C LEU A 224 -11.66 24.35 -2.52
N THR A 225 -10.44 24.20 -3.04
CA THR A 225 -9.30 25.07 -2.72
C THR A 225 -8.60 25.49 -4.00
N PRO A 226 -8.13 26.74 -4.11
CA PRO A 226 -7.34 27.16 -5.25
C PRO A 226 -6.00 26.41 -5.28
N MET A 227 -5.60 25.98 -6.47
CA MET A 227 -4.29 25.41 -6.73
C MET A 227 -3.21 26.51 -6.75
N SER A 228 -1.96 26.17 -6.41
CA SER A 228 -0.82 27.09 -6.58
C SER A 228 -0.70 27.55 -8.03
N ASN A 229 -0.43 28.83 -8.28
CA ASN A 229 -0.29 29.38 -9.64
C ASN A 229 0.72 28.61 -10.49
N ILE A 230 1.83 28.18 -9.90
CA ILE A 230 2.86 27.39 -10.60
C ILE A 230 2.30 26.03 -11.04
N HIS A 231 1.61 25.34 -10.13
CA HIS A 231 1.05 24.01 -10.43
C HIS A 231 -0.15 24.11 -11.39
N TYR A 232 -0.91 25.20 -11.30
CA TYR A 232 -2.03 25.48 -12.19
C TYR A 232 -1.57 25.61 -13.65
N LEU A 233 -0.44 26.28 -13.93
CA LEU A 233 0.10 26.37 -15.29
C LEU A 233 0.38 24.99 -15.88
N HIS A 234 0.86 24.04 -15.08
CA HIS A 234 1.06 22.66 -15.51
C HIS A 234 -0.27 21.92 -15.74
N LEU A 235 -1.31 22.20 -14.96
CA LEU A 235 -2.66 21.66 -15.18
C LEU A 235 -3.28 22.18 -16.48
N LEU A 236 -3.15 23.49 -16.74
CA LEU A 236 -3.60 24.11 -17.99
C LEU A 236 -2.87 23.48 -19.20
N GLU A 237 -1.55 23.36 -19.13
CA GLU A 237 -0.75 22.75 -20.19
C GLU A 237 -1.07 21.26 -20.39
N TYR A 238 -1.33 20.54 -19.30
CA TYR A 238 -1.81 19.16 -19.35
C TYR A 238 -3.13 19.07 -20.13
N TYR A 239 -4.12 19.92 -19.84
CA TYR A 239 -5.39 19.91 -20.55
C TYR A 239 -5.25 20.29 -22.03
N LYS A 240 -4.45 21.31 -22.35
CA LYS A 240 -4.13 21.69 -23.74
C LYS A 240 -3.58 20.50 -24.52
N THR A 241 -2.66 19.77 -23.93
CA THR A 241 -2.02 18.58 -24.52
C THR A 241 -2.99 17.41 -24.63
N ALA A 242 -3.66 17.04 -23.53
CA ALA A 242 -4.54 15.87 -23.45
C ALA A 242 -5.80 15.99 -24.31
N TYR A 243 -6.32 17.20 -24.50
CA TYR A 243 -7.48 17.47 -25.36
C TYR A 243 -7.10 18.01 -26.75
N ARG A 244 -5.81 18.24 -27.01
CA ARG A 244 -5.31 18.88 -28.24
C ARG A 244 -6.05 20.20 -28.53
N ASN A 245 -6.33 20.96 -27.48
CA ASN A 245 -7.08 22.22 -27.56
C ASN A 245 -6.22 23.39 -27.11
N GLN A 246 -5.58 24.06 -28.06
CA GLN A 246 -4.73 25.23 -27.80
C GLN A 246 -5.53 26.50 -27.45
N ALA A 247 -6.84 26.51 -27.70
CA ALA A 247 -7.72 27.63 -27.38
C ALA A 247 -8.11 27.69 -25.89
N LEU A 248 -7.63 26.73 -25.07
CA LEU A 248 -7.84 26.79 -23.63
C LEU A 248 -7.06 27.96 -23.01
N VAL A 249 -7.77 28.83 -22.32
CA VAL A 249 -7.22 30.03 -21.68
C VAL A 249 -7.13 29.91 -20.16
N HIS A 250 -6.43 30.86 -19.56
CA HIS A 250 -6.28 30.99 -18.11
C HIS A 250 -7.63 31.26 -17.42
N TYR A 251 -7.79 30.86 -16.15
CA TYR A 251 -9.05 31.09 -15.40
C TYR A 251 -9.39 32.57 -15.25
N GLU A 252 -8.40 33.46 -15.27
CA GLU A 252 -8.60 34.92 -15.22
C GLU A 252 -9.25 35.47 -16.49
N GLU A 253 -9.14 34.74 -17.60
CA GLU A 253 -9.76 35.07 -18.88
C GLU A 253 -11.13 34.39 -19.05
N ALA A 254 -11.68 33.79 -18.00
CA ALA A 254 -12.98 33.11 -18.03
C ALA A 254 -14.14 34.03 -18.48
N SER A 255 -14.00 35.35 -18.27
CA SER A 255 -14.99 36.34 -18.76
C SER A 255 -14.95 36.54 -20.27
N LEU A 256 -13.83 36.22 -20.93
CA LEU A 256 -13.57 36.47 -22.35
C LEU A 256 -13.79 35.22 -23.21
N SER A 257 -13.61 34.02 -22.64
CA SER A 257 -13.76 32.76 -23.36
C SER A 257 -14.45 31.70 -22.51
N PRO A 258 -15.41 30.94 -23.08
CA PRO A 258 -15.98 29.78 -22.39
C PRO A 258 -14.99 28.58 -22.32
N TYR A 259 -13.83 28.67 -22.98
CA TYR A 259 -12.79 27.64 -23.02
C TYR A 259 -11.70 27.93 -22.00
N PHE A 260 -12.01 27.90 -20.71
CA PHE A 260 -11.02 28.10 -19.65
C PHE A 260 -10.88 26.85 -18.77
N VAL A 261 -9.75 26.76 -18.07
CA VAL A 261 -9.52 25.74 -17.02
C VAL A 261 -9.58 26.45 -15.68
N ASP A 262 -10.46 26.02 -14.78
CA ASP A 262 -10.60 26.56 -13.42
C ASP A 262 -9.34 26.23 -12.57
N ASN A 263 -9.01 27.07 -11.59
CA ASN A 263 -7.94 26.82 -10.64
C ASN A 263 -8.40 26.09 -9.37
N LEU A 264 -9.71 25.91 -9.20
CA LEU A 264 -10.27 25.25 -8.02
C LEU A 264 -10.15 23.72 -8.12
N ILE A 265 -9.54 23.13 -7.09
CA ILE A 265 -9.35 21.68 -6.97
C ILE A 265 -9.94 21.14 -5.65
N ASN A 266 -10.43 19.91 -5.68
CA ASN A 266 -10.79 19.16 -4.48
C ASN A 266 -9.65 18.23 -4.08
N LYS A 267 -8.91 18.56 -3.01
CA LYS A 267 -7.84 17.70 -2.52
C LYS A 267 -8.38 16.42 -1.88
N LEU A 268 -7.67 15.32 -2.10
CA LEU A 268 -7.93 14.01 -1.53
C LEU A 268 -6.87 13.69 -0.47
N LYS A 269 -7.29 13.17 0.69
CA LYS A 269 -6.34 12.69 1.72
C LYS A 269 -5.60 11.44 1.25
N SER A 270 -6.32 10.52 0.63
CA SER A 270 -5.79 9.28 0.08
C SER A 270 -6.74 8.72 -0.98
N ILE A 271 -6.24 7.83 -1.82
CA ILE A 271 -7.04 7.06 -2.77
C ILE A 271 -6.68 5.57 -2.65
N ASN A 272 -7.69 4.71 -2.62
CA ASN A 272 -7.48 3.26 -2.65
C ASN A 272 -7.70 2.77 -4.07
N ILE A 273 -6.68 2.20 -4.70
CA ILE A 273 -6.78 1.62 -6.05
C ILE A 273 -6.39 0.16 -5.92
N LEU A 274 -7.33 -0.76 -6.19
CA LEU A 274 -7.10 -2.21 -6.12
C LEU A 274 -6.50 -2.66 -4.77
N ASN A 275 -7.05 -2.18 -3.65
CA ASN A 275 -6.60 -2.48 -2.28
C ASN A 275 -5.16 -2.00 -1.96
N GLN A 276 -4.69 -1.01 -2.70
CA GLN A 276 -3.46 -0.27 -2.40
C GLN A 276 -3.81 1.19 -2.15
N THR A 277 -3.38 1.70 -0.99
CA THR A 277 -3.63 3.08 -0.59
C THR A 277 -2.47 3.97 -1.04
N TYR A 278 -2.79 4.97 -1.87
CA TYR A 278 -1.90 6.03 -2.29
C TYR A 278 -2.25 7.32 -1.57
N LYS A 279 -1.24 8.12 -1.23
CA LYS A 279 -1.41 9.37 -0.48
C LYS A 279 -0.30 10.37 -0.75
N GLY A 280 -0.53 11.64 -0.43
CA GLY A 280 0.48 12.70 -0.57
C GLY A 280 1.65 12.53 0.41
N HIS A 281 2.80 13.10 0.06
CA HIS A 281 4.01 13.09 0.90
C HIS A 281 3.77 13.64 2.31
N ASN A 282 2.95 14.68 2.42
CA ASN A 282 2.67 15.37 3.69
C ASN A 282 1.60 14.67 4.55
N GLU A 283 0.99 13.59 4.06
CA GLU A 283 -0.04 12.84 4.79
C GLU A 283 0.59 11.79 5.72
N SER A 284 -0.07 11.51 6.85
CA SER A 284 0.52 10.72 7.93
C SER A 284 0.88 9.28 7.52
N GLY A 285 2.14 8.89 7.78
CA GLY A 285 2.70 7.55 7.57
C GLY A 285 3.56 7.42 6.29
N HIS A 286 4.64 6.65 6.34
CA HIS A 286 5.68 6.63 5.28
C HIS A 286 5.32 5.85 3.99
N HIS A 287 4.17 5.18 3.92
CA HIS A 287 3.83 4.28 2.80
C HIS A 287 2.72 4.85 1.91
N GLY A 288 2.94 4.85 0.58
CA GLY A 288 1.91 5.13 -0.43
C GLY A 288 2.13 6.41 -1.25
N SER A 289 3.19 7.17 -0.97
CA SER A 289 3.52 8.40 -1.69
C SER A 289 4.50 8.20 -2.83
N LEU A 290 5.28 7.13 -2.83
CA LEU A 290 6.26 6.84 -3.87
C LEU A 290 5.68 5.84 -4.86
N ILE A 291 5.76 6.20 -6.14
CA ILE A 291 5.16 5.46 -7.25
C ILE A 291 6.13 5.30 -8.41
N GLN A 292 5.84 4.33 -9.27
CA GLN A 292 6.49 4.14 -10.55
C GLN A 292 5.46 4.27 -11.69
N VAL A 293 5.89 4.89 -12.79
CA VAL A 293 5.07 5.12 -14.00
C VAL A 293 5.91 4.89 -15.24
N LYS A 294 5.32 4.36 -16.31
CA LYS A 294 5.98 4.21 -17.60
C LYS A 294 5.82 5.47 -18.46
N PHE A 295 6.93 6.04 -18.92
CA PHE A 295 6.96 7.10 -19.93
C PHE A 295 7.92 6.73 -21.06
N TYR A 296 7.79 7.44 -22.18
CA TYR A 296 8.83 7.43 -23.21
C TYR A 296 10.06 8.19 -22.70
N GLY A 297 11.24 7.60 -22.88
CA GLY A 297 12.51 8.29 -22.66
C GLY A 297 12.66 9.49 -23.58
N GLY A 298 13.62 10.37 -23.30
CA GLY A 298 13.80 11.64 -24.03
C GLY A 298 14.03 11.48 -25.55
N THR A 299 14.47 10.31 -26.01
CA THR A 299 14.64 9.97 -27.43
C THR A 299 13.38 9.40 -28.09
N GLY A 300 12.31 9.14 -27.33
CA GLY A 300 11.04 8.58 -27.81
C GLY A 300 11.09 7.10 -28.22
N GLN A 301 12.26 6.46 -28.22
CA GLN A 301 12.44 5.10 -28.75
C GLN A 301 12.17 3.99 -27.72
N TYR A 302 12.35 4.28 -26.43
CA TYR A 302 12.24 3.28 -25.36
C TYR A 302 11.27 3.73 -24.29
N VAL A 303 10.50 2.78 -23.75
CA VAL A 303 9.63 2.99 -22.59
C VAL A 303 10.44 2.71 -21.33
N LEU A 304 10.56 3.71 -20.47
CA LEU A 304 11.30 3.63 -19.21
C LEU A 304 10.32 3.78 -18.03
N ALA A 305 10.66 3.14 -16.92
CA ALA A 305 9.91 3.23 -15.69
C ALA A 305 10.50 4.35 -14.81
N TYR A 306 9.77 5.46 -14.68
CA TYR A 306 10.14 6.61 -13.89
C TYR A 306 9.58 6.52 -12.49
N THR A 307 10.40 6.84 -11.50
CA THR A 307 10.00 6.91 -10.10
C THR A 307 9.68 8.34 -9.72
N GLY A 308 8.55 8.53 -9.03
CA GLY A 308 8.13 9.84 -8.54
C GLY A 308 7.48 9.77 -7.16
N GLN A 309 7.41 10.94 -6.53
CA GLN A 309 6.74 11.13 -5.25
C GLN A 309 5.49 12.00 -5.43
N ILE A 310 4.34 11.42 -5.07
CA ILE A 310 3.06 12.11 -4.98
C ILE A 310 3.16 13.17 -3.89
N GLN A 311 2.99 14.43 -4.25
CA GLN A 311 2.93 15.54 -3.31
C GLN A 311 1.52 15.65 -2.72
N TYR A 312 0.50 15.60 -3.57
CA TYR A 312 -0.90 15.54 -3.18
C TYR A 312 -1.76 14.96 -4.29
N LEU A 313 -2.94 14.48 -3.91
CA LEU A 313 -3.97 13.95 -4.80
C LEU A 313 -5.12 14.95 -4.88
N PHE A 314 -5.77 15.05 -6.04
CA PHE A 314 -6.89 15.96 -6.22
C PHE A 314 -7.86 15.48 -7.30
N THR A 315 -9.10 15.94 -7.21
CA THR A 315 -10.05 15.87 -8.31
C THR A 315 -10.29 17.24 -8.88
N HIS A 316 -10.54 17.30 -10.19
CA HIS A 316 -10.79 18.54 -10.92
C HIS A 316 -11.94 18.31 -11.91
N SER A 317 -12.92 19.21 -11.89
CA SER A 317 -14.06 19.16 -12.79
C SER A 317 -13.75 19.95 -14.05
N PHE A 318 -13.86 19.32 -15.20
CA PHE A 318 -13.59 19.98 -16.48
C PHE A 318 -14.65 19.61 -17.50
N ALA A 319 -15.18 20.62 -18.20
CA ALA A 319 -16.14 20.44 -19.28
C ALA A 319 -15.44 20.65 -20.62
N SER A 320 -15.25 19.57 -21.38
CA SER A 320 -14.82 19.69 -22.78
C SER A 320 -16.04 19.91 -23.65
N LEU A 321 -16.11 21.05 -24.34
CA LEU A 321 -17.08 21.28 -25.42
C LEU A 321 -16.76 20.32 -26.58
N SER A 322 -17.63 19.35 -26.83
CA SER A 322 -17.55 18.48 -28.01
C SER A 322 -17.78 19.31 -29.27
N THR A 323 -16.85 19.24 -30.22
CA THR A 323 -16.96 19.86 -31.56
C THR A 323 -17.79 19.04 -32.55
N ASN A 324 -18.40 17.92 -32.15
CA ASN A 324 -19.24 17.11 -33.04
C ASN A 324 -20.74 17.30 -32.74
N ASN A 325 -21.38 18.21 -33.49
CA ASN A 325 -22.49 17.92 -34.40
C ASN A 325 -23.22 19.20 -34.81
N ASN A 326 -23.42 19.36 -36.12
CA ASN A 326 -24.03 20.49 -36.83
C ASN A 326 -25.53 20.74 -36.55
N ASN A 327 -26.08 20.32 -35.41
CA ASN A 327 -27.48 20.58 -35.09
C ASN A 327 -27.60 21.40 -33.81
N CYS A 328 -27.95 22.67 -33.98
CA CYS A 328 -28.40 23.56 -32.93
C CYS A 328 -29.68 23.03 -32.27
N GLN A 329 -29.56 22.24 -31.20
CA GLN A 329 -30.52 22.24 -30.08
C GLN A 329 -29.97 21.41 -28.91
N PHE A 330 -29.80 22.08 -27.76
CA PHE A 330 -29.32 21.56 -26.46
C PHE A 330 -27.86 21.06 -26.40
N ARG A 331 -26.91 22.00 -26.22
CA ARG A 331 -25.55 21.68 -25.75
C ARG A 331 -25.58 21.31 -24.27
N LEU A 332 -25.63 20.02 -23.95
CA LEU A 332 -25.42 19.54 -22.59
C LEU A 332 -23.93 19.71 -22.24
N MET A 333 -23.60 20.63 -21.33
CA MET A 333 -22.28 20.70 -20.71
C MET A 333 -22.11 19.46 -19.82
N HIS A 334 -21.30 18.51 -20.25
CA HIS A 334 -20.92 17.37 -19.43
C HIS A 334 -19.61 17.70 -18.71
N TYR A 335 -19.70 17.88 -17.39
CA TYR A 335 -18.52 17.98 -16.53
C TYR A 335 -18.02 16.57 -16.26
N ASP A 336 -16.87 16.23 -16.82
CA ASP A 336 -16.14 15.04 -16.44
C ASP A 336 -15.32 15.38 -15.20
N GLN A 337 -15.40 14.52 -14.17
CA GLN A 337 -14.58 14.67 -12.97
C GLN A 337 -13.30 13.86 -13.16
N HIS A 338 -12.18 14.55 -13.19
CA HIS A 338 -10.86 13.97 -13.34
C HIS A 338 -10.22 13.70 -11.98
N VAL A 339 -9.41 12.65 -11.90
CA VAL A 339 -8.65 12.28 -10.70
C VAL A 339 -7.16 12.25 -11.01
N PHE A 340 -6.41 13.10 -10.33
CA PHE A 340 -4.99 13.33 -10.58
C PHE A 340 -4.13 13.20 -9.33
N ALA A 341 -2.85 12.93 -9.55
CA ALA A 341 -1.76 13.08 -8.61
C ALA A 341 -0.82 14.19 -9.12
N PHE A 342 -0.40 15.10 -8.24
CA PHE A 342 0.72 15.98 -8.52
C PHE A 342 2.01 15.27 -8.08
N VAL A 343 2.90 14.98 -9.03
CA VAL A 343 4.07 14.12 -8.82
C VAL A 343 5.36 14.87 -9.12
N LYS A 344 6.33 14.73 -8.21
CA LYS A 344 7.71 15.17 -8.41
C LYS A 344 8.57 13.96 -8.79
N TRP A 345 9.28 14.03 -9.90
CA TRP A 345 10.03 12.89 -10.45
C TRP A 345 11.48 12.88 -9.97
N PHE A 346 12.03 11.71 -9.68
CA PHE A 346 13.45 11.55 -9.42
C PHE A 346 14.23 11.44 -10.72
N MET A 347 15.43 12.02 -10.77
CA MET A 347 16.31 11.90 -11.93
C MET A 347 16.86 10.47 -12.03
N SER A 348 16.67 9.83 -13.17
CA SER A 348 17.24 8.51 -13.45
C SER A 348 18.77 8.60 -13.52
N ALA A 349 19.48 7.59 -13.01
CA ALA A 349 20.90 7.45 -13.30
C ALA A 349 21.04 6.68 -14.62
N ASP A 350 21.52 7.35 -15.68
CA ASP A 350 21.58 6.87 -17.08
C ASP A 350 22.27 5.50 -17.33
N ASN A 351 22.79 4.83 -16.31
CA ASN A 351 23.43 3.53 -16.43
C ASN A 351 22.45 2.37 -16.20
N HIS A 352 21.62 2.09 -17.21
CA HIS A 352 20.87 0.82 -17.29
C HIS A 352 21.77 -0.41 -17.47
N SER A 353 23.11 -0.27 -17.56
CA SER A 353 24.04 -1.38 -17.80
C SER A 353 24.28 -2.31 -16.61
N ARG A 354 23.74 -1.99 -15.41
CA ARG A 354 23.85 -2.81 -14.20
C ARG A 354 22.56 -2.82 -13.39
N SER A 355 21.40 -2.95 -14.04
CA SER A 355 20.19 -3.32 -13.29
C SER A 355 20.43 -4.69 -12.68
N LEU A 356 20.70 -4.76 -11.38
CA LEU A 356 20.33 -5.96 -10.63
C LEU A 356 18.85 -6.13 -10.92
N GLU A 357 18.47 -7.28 -11.48
CA GLU A 357 17.08 -7.60 -11.78
C GLU A 357 16.24 -7.17 -10.58
N HIS A 358 15.31 -6.23 -10.78
CA HIS A 358 14.35 -5.70 -9.80
C HIS A 358 14.79 -4.52 -8.88
N VAL A 359 15.94 -3.86 -9.09
CA VAL A 359 16.30 -2.62 -8.34
C VAL A 359 16.74 -1.49 -9.27
N ASP A 360 15.99 -0.39 -9.25
CA ASP A 360 16.31 0.83 -9.98
C ASP A 360 17.17 1.77 -9.13
N ILE A 361 18.00 2.59 -9.79
CA ILE A 361 18.90 3.55 -9.14
C ILE A 361 18.58 4.95 -9.64
N CYS A 362 18.17 5.84 -8.73
CA CYS A 362 17.89 7.24 -9.03
C CYS A 362 18.85 8.17 -8.27
N TYR A 363 18.99 9.39 -8.76
CA TYR A 363 19.59 10.47 -7.96
C TYR A 363 18.55 11.06 -7.01
N PRO A 364 18.97 11.54 -5.82
CA PRO A 364 18.08 12.25 -4.90
C PRO A 364 17.57 13.59 -5.45
N THR A 365 18.16 14.08 -6.54
CA THR A 365 17.73 15.28 -7.23
C THR A 365 16.38 15.08 -7.90
N ILE A 366 15.45 16.00 -7.63
CA ILE A 366 14.12 16.03 -8.21
C ILE A 366 14.18 16.81 -9.54
N SER A 367 13.50 16.32 -10.58
CA SER A 367 13.39 17.00 -11.86
C SER A 367 12.57 18.30 -11.75
N HIS A 368 12.69 19.18 -12.73
CA HIS A 368 11.80 20.34 -12.82
C HIS A 368 10.34 19.92 -13.02
N ASP A 369 9.43 20.68 -12.43
CA ASP A 369 7.99 20.47 -12.57
C ASP A 369 7.56 20.74 -14.03
N SER A 370 6.66 19.92 -14.57
CA SER A 370 6.15 20.05 -15.94
C SER A 370 4.70 19.61 -16.03
N HIS A 371 4.07 19.69 -17.21
CA HIS A 371 2.74 19.13 -17.42
C HIS A 371 2.67 17.61 -17.12
N GLN A 372 3.80 16.89 -17.21
CA GLN A 372 3.89 15.47 -16.84
C GLN A 372 3.89 15.24 -15.32
N SER A 373 4.05 16.29 -14.52
CA SER A 373 3.81 16.26 -13.07
C SER A 373 2.32 16.15 -12.73
N ILE A 374 1.42 16.50 -13.66
CA ILE A 374 -0.01 16.25 -13.56
C ILE A 374 -0.31 14.86 -14.11
N LEU A 375 -0.46 13.90 -13.22
CA LEU A 375 -0.57 12.50 -13.57
C LEU A 375 -1.99 11.98 -13.31
N PRO A 376 -2.71 11.43 -14.30
CA PRO A 376 -3.91 10.64 -14.04
C PRO A 376 -3.57 9.44 -13.15
N VAL A 377 -4.35 9.21 -12.10
CA VAL A 377 -4.08 8.12 -11.16
C VAL A 377 -4.09 6.72 -11.83
N HIS A 378 -4.72 6.59 -12.98
CA HIS A 378 -4.74 5.38 -13.82
C HIS A 378 -3.37 5.02 -14.41
N ARG A 379 -2.43 5.98 -14.49
CA ARG A 379 -1.04 5.72 -14.94
C ARG A 379 -0.16 5.08 -13.88
N ILE A 380 -0.60 5.05 -12.62
CA ILE A 380 0.21 4.51 -11.52
C ILE A 380 0.43 3.02 -11.76
N LEU A 381 1.68 2.64 -12.03
CA LEU A 381 2.04 1.25 -12.30
C LEU A 381 2.19 0.48 -10.99
N LEU A 382 3.12 0.91 -10.14
CA LEU A 382 3.50 0.25 -8.88
C LEU A 382 3.74 1.28 -7.78
N GLN A 383 3.56 0.84 -6.53
CA GLN A 383 4.15 1.50 -5.38
C GLN A 383 5.63 1.10 -5.28
N VAL A 384 6.49 1.99 -4.80
CA VAL A 384 7.91 1.68 -4.61
C VAL A 384 8.35 1.88 -3.16
N ALA A 385 9.38 1.14 -2.77
CA ALA A 385 10.17 1.39 -1.56
C ALA A 385 11.52 1.98 -1.95
N THR A 386 11.99 2.96 -1.18
CA THR A 386 13.27 3.63 -1.44
C THR A 386 14.24 3.45 -0.28
N ALA A 387 15.53 3.34 -0.58
CA ALA A 387 16.60 3.36 0.41
C ALA A 387 17.75 4.25 -0.08
N GLU A 388 18.28 5.09 0.81
CA GLU A 388 19.46 5.89 0.50
C GLU A 388 20.72 5.02 0.48
N HIS A 389 21.55 5.21 -0.53
CA HIS A 389 22.83 4.54 -0.69
C HIS A 389 23.90 5.57 -1.07
N THR A 390 24.98 5.63 -0.28
CA THR A 390 26.15 6.45 -0.64
C THR A 390 27.18 5.52 -1.25
N THR A 391 27.58 5.80 -2.48
CA THR A 391 28.61 5.04 -3.19
C THR A 391 29.99 5.28 -2.57
N HIS A 392 30.97 4.42 -2.89
CA HIS A 392 32.37 4.59 -2.46
C HIS A 392 33.00 5.93 -2.89
N GLN A 393 32.43 6.60 -3.90
CA GLN A 393 32.85 7.92 -4.37
C GLN A 393 32.10 9.07 -3.67
N ASN A 394 31.44 8.83 -2.54
CA ASN A 394 30.60 9.78 -1.79
C ASN A 394 29.41 10.38 -2.58
N VAL A 395 29.02 9.76 -3.70
CA VAL A 395 27.82 10.15 -4.43
C VAL A 395 26.60 9.50 -3.78
N LYS A 396 25.64 10.32 -3.33
CA LYS A 396 24.35 9.87 -2.80
C LYS A 396 23.43 9.40 -3.94
N LYS A 397 22.83 8.23 -3.78
CA LYS A 397 21.88 7.61 -4.69
C LYS A 397 20.68 7.09 -3.91
N ILE A 398 19.56 6.95 -4.60
CA ILE A 398 18.34 6.33 -4.07
C ILE A 398 18.18 4.99 -4.79
N LEU A 399 18.18 3.92 -4.02
CA LEU A 399 17.76 2.60 -4.49
C LEU A 399 16.24 2.56 -4.46
N VAL A 400 15.64 2.17 -5.57
CA VAL A 400 14.19 2.05 -5.73
C VAL A 400 13.85 0.59 -5.97
N ILE A 401 12.95 0.05 -5.15
CA ILE A 401 12.47 -1.31 -5.24
C ILE A 401 10.97 -1.26 -5.54
N PRO A 402 10.52 -1.68 -6.73
CA PRO A 402 9.09 -1.81 -7.01
C PRO A 402 8.47 -2.87 -6.09
N LEU A 403 7.35 -2.51 -5.46
CA LEU A 403 6.58 -3.42 -4.63
C LEU A 403 5.59 -4.18 -5.49
N PRO A 404 5.35 -5.48 -5.22
CA PRO A 404 4.43 -6.28 -6.02
C PRO A 404 3.01 -5.68 -6.02
N LYS A 405 2.43 -5.59 -7.22
CA LYS A 405 1.05 -5.16 -7.40
C LYS A 405 0.13 -6.24 -6.84
N LYS A 406 -0.79 -5.85 -5.96
CA LYS A 406 -1.81 -6.77 -5.44
C LYS A 406 -2.87 -6.99 -6.53
N HIS A 407 -2.59 -7.89 -7.46
CA HIS A 407 -3.60 -8.42 -8.36
C HIS A 407 -4.31 -9.57 -7.64
N TYR A 408 -5.47 -9.29 -7.05
CA TYR A 408 -6.35 -10.37 -6.64
C TYR A 408 -7.23 -10.73 -7.85
N ALA A 409 -7.07 -11.97 -8.31
CA ALA A 409 -8.04 -12.65 -9.17
C ALA A 409 -9.28 -13.04 -8.34
#